data_AF-A0A0K1IWE0-F1
#
_entry.id   AF-A0A0K1IWE0-F1
#
_cell.length_a   1.000
_cell.length_b   1.000
_cell.length_c   1.000
_cell.angle_alpha   90.00
_cell.angle_beta   90.00
_cell.angle_gamma   90.00
#
_symmetry.space_group_name_H-M   'P 1'
#
loop_
_entity.id
_entity.type
_entity.pdbx_description
1 polymer ?
#
loop_
_entity_poly.entity_id
_entity_poly.type
_entity_poly.pdbx_seq_one_letter_code
_entity_poly.pdbx_strand_id
1 'polypeptide(L)' 'MMIPVRCFTCGTVIGEHWDEFKARAREGDEDPADVLDDLGVTRACCRRMMVSHKDLVDVVSPYQ' A
#
# COMPACT_ATOMS: atom_id res chain seq x y z
N MET A 1 10.20 -5.66 0.83
CA MET A 1 10.71 -4.62 1.75
C MET A 1 9.57 -3.68 2.06
N MET A 2 9.69 -2.84 3.09
CA MET A 2 8.63 -1.95 3.56
C MET A 2 8.12 -1.00 2.45
N ILE A 3 6.86 -0.58 2.54
CA ILE A 3 6.25 0.33 1.56
C ILE A 3 6.97 1.68 1.52
N PRO A 4 7.14 2.32 0.34
CA PRO A 4 7.64 3.69 0.29
C PRO A 4 6.75 4.65 1.09
N VAL A 5 7.38 5.54 1.87
CA VAL A 5 6.68 6.59 2.66
C VAL A 5 5.88 7.54 1.76
N ARG A 6 6.42 7.87 0.58
CA ARG A 6 5.82 8.79 -0.40
C ARG A 6 5.73 8.16 -1.78
N CYS A 7 4.73 8.57 -2.57
CA CYS A 7 4.60 8.17 -3.97
C CYS A 7 5.78 8.68 -4.80
N PHE A 8 6.40 7.80 -5.62
CA PHE A 8 7.53 8.16 -6.48
C PHE A 8 7.22 9.21 -7.55
N THR A 9 5.94 9.42 -7.90
CA THR A 9 5.56 10.35 -8.96
C THR A 9 5.15 11.72 -8.41
N CYS A 10 4.23 11.75 -7.45
CA CYS A 10 3.64 13.00 -6.98
C CYS A 10 4.11 13.43 -5.58
N GLY A 11 4.85 12.58 -4.88
CA GLY A 11 5.40 12.89 -3.56
C GLY A 11 4.38 12.93 -2.42
N THR A 12 3.09 12.64 -2.67
CA THR A 12 2.07 12.48 -1.62
C THR A 12 2.48 11.38 -0.65
N VAL A 13 2.24 11.59 0.64
CA VAL A 13 2.46 10.58 1.68
C VAL A 13 1.44 9.45 1.46
N ILE A 14 1.94 8.23 1.35
CA ILE A 14 1.12 7.03 1.10
C ILE A 14 1.35 5.94 2.15
N GLY A 15 2.49 6.00 2.86
CA GLY A 15 2.84 4.99 3.86
C GLY A 15 1.85 4.94 5.03
N GLU A 16 1.21 6.07 5.37
CA GLU A 16 0.21 6.13 6.46
C GLU A 16 -1.04 5.29 6.19
N HIS A 17 -1.37 5.04 4.92
CA HIS A 17 -2.57 4.30 4.52
C HIS A 17 -2.31 2.80 4.32
N TRP A 18 -1.06 2.34 4.40
CA TRP A 18 -0.70 0.98 4.00
C TRP A 18 -1.25 -0.10 4.93
N ASP A 19 -1.15 0.09 6.24
CA ASP A 19 -1.58 -0.93 7.19
C ASP A 19 -3.09 -1.16 7.11
N GLU A 20 -3.87 -0.08 6.95
CA GLU A 20 -5.32 -0.16 6.75
C GLU A 20 -5.68 -0.82 5.41
N PHE A 21 -5.02 -0.42 4.31
CA PHE A 21 -5.21 -1.05 3.00
C PHE A 21 -4.85 -2.54 3.02
N LYS A 22 -3.76 -2.92 3.68
CA LYS A 22 -3.33 -4.31 3.82
C LYS A 22 -4.38 -5.13 4.58
N ALA A 23 -4.85 -4.64 5.73
CA ALA A 23 -5.86 -5.32 6.52
C ALA A 23 -7.19 -5.50 5.76
N ARG A 24 -7.66 -4.45 5.06
CA ARG A 24 -8.98 -4.46 4.38
C ARG A 24 -8.96 -5.18 3.02
N ALA A 25 -7.98 -4.90 2.17
CA ALA A 25 -7.97 -5.33 0.77
C ALA A 25 -6.99 -6.47 0.44
N ARG A 26 -5.92 -6.69 1.24
CA ARG A 26 -4.96 -7.78 1.01
C ARG A 26 -5.26 -9.01 1.85
N GLU A 27 -5.55 -8.78 3.12
CA GLU A 27 -5.84 -9.84 4.09
C GLU A 27 -7.35 -10.05 4.26
N GLY A 28 -8.15 -9.00 4.03
CA GLY A 28 -9.61 -9.07 3.95
C GLY A 28 -10.14 -9.34 2.53
N ASP A 29 -11.47 -9.32 2.42
CA ASP A 29 -12.23 -9.59 1.19
C ASP A 29 -12.83 -8.33 0.54
N GLU A 30 -12.45 -7.13 1.00
CA GLU A 30 -12.96 -5.87 0.41
C GLU A 30 -12.29 -5.58 -0.94
N ASP A 31 -13.04 -4.96 -1.87
CA ASP A 31 -12.48 -4.59 -3.18
C ASP A 31 -11.36 -3.54 -3.01
N PRO A 32 -10.16 -3.77 -3.59
CA PRO A 32 -9.04 -2.85 -3.44
C PRO A 32 -9.33 -1.44 -3.96
N ALA A 33 -10.19 -1.27 -4.98
CA ALA A 33 -10.52 0.05 -5.49
C ALA A 33 -11.38 0.81 -4.49
N ASP A 34 -12.42 0.18 -3.93
CA ASP A 34 -13.31 0.79 -2.94
C ASP A 34 -12.54 1.21 -1.68
N VAL A 35 -11.65 0.35 -1.18
CA VAL A 35 -10.78 0.68 -0.03
C VAL A 35 -9.86 1.87 -0.33
N LEU A 36 -9.31 1.95 -1.56
CA LEU A 36 -8.46 3.08 -1.96
C LEU A 36 -9.26 4.38 -2.12
N ASP A 37 -10.52 4.30 -2.53
CA ASP A 37 -11.43 5.44 -2.59
C ASP A 37 -11.81 5.94 -1.19
N ASP A 38 -12.11 5.03 -0.25
CA ASP A 38 -12.37 5.36 1.16
C ASP A 38 -11.17 6.01 1.86
N LEU A 39 -9.96 5.53 1.58
CA LEU A 39 -8.71 6.08 2.10
C LEU A 39 -8.33 7.43 1.46
N GLY A 40 -9.12 7.94 0.51
CA GLY A 40 -8.88 9.22 -0.17
C GLY A 40 -7.75 9.17 -1.21
N VAL A 41 -7.29 7.97 -1.59
CA VAL A 41 -6.20 7.78 -2.55
C VAL A 41 -6.77 7.73 -3.96
N THR A 42 -7.03 8.89 -4.55
CA THR A 42 -7.70 9.03 -5.86
C THR A 42 -6.77 8.94 -7.06
N ARG A 43 -5.51 9.35 -6.92
CA ARG A 43 -4.56 9.44 -8.04
C ARG A 43 -4.02 8.06 -8.41
N ALA A 44 -4.08 7.70 -9.69
CA ALA A 44 -3.55 6.43 -10.21
C ALA A 44 -2.05 6.21 -9.87
N CYS A 45 -1.25 7.29 -9.85
CA CYS A 45 0.17 7.19 -9.49
C CYS A 45 0.40 6.82 -8.01
N CYS A 46 -0.52 7.17 -7.11
CA CYS A 46 -0.51 6.72 -5.71
C CYS A 46 -1.07 5.30 -5.60
N ARG A 47 -2.19 5.02 -6.27
CA ARG A 47 -2.84 3.68 -6.24
C ARG A 47 -1.89 2.57 -6.66
N ARG A 48 -1.12 2.76 -7.74
CA ARG A 48 -0.16 1.75 -8.20
C ARG A 48 0.87 1.37 -7.13
N MET A 49 1.21 2.31 -6.24
CA MET A 49 2.17 2.04 -5.17
C MET A 49 1.60 1.11 -4.11
N MET A 50 0.29 1.11 -3.87
CA MET A 50 -0.34 0.16 -2.95
C MET A 50 -0.68 -1.17 -3.63
N VAL A 51 -1.31 -1.11 -4.81
CA VAL A 51 -1.79 -2.31 -5.53
C VAL A 51 -0.64 -3.23 -5.95
N SER A 52 0.51 -2.66 -6.35
CA SER A 52 1.66 -3.44 -6.81
C SER A 52 2.69 -3.73 -5.72
N HIS A 53 2.51 -3.20 -4.50
CA HIS A 53 3.48 -3.46 -3.43
C HIS A 53 3.38 -4.88 -2.89
N LYS A 54 4.56 -5.47 -2.68
CA LYS A 54 4.74 -6.74 -1.97
C LYS A 54 5.71 -6.50 -0.83
N ASP A 55 5.19 -6.67 0.38
CA ASP A 55 6.05 -6.68 1.54
C ASP A 55 6.87 -7.97 1.55
N LEU A 56 8.16 -7.83 1.78
CA LEU A 56 9.12 -8.94 1.83
C LEU A 56 9.97 -8.84 3.11
N VAL A 57 9.68 -7.90 4.01
CA VAL A 57 10.45 -7.73 5.25
C VAL A 57 10.43 -9.03 6.04
N ASP A 58 9.26 -9.62 6.23
CA ASP A 58 9.10 -10.88 6.98
C ASP A 58 9.82 -12.07 6.33
N VAL A 59 9.94 -12.06 5.00
CA VAL A 59 10.60 -13.13 4.23
C VAL A 59 12.11 -13.01 4.31
N VAL A 60 12.64 -11.78 4.29
CA VAL A 60 14.08 -11.52 4.26
C VAL A 60 14.70 -11.45 5.66
N SER A 61 13.94 -11.01 6.67
CA SER A 61 14.40 -10.85 8.06
C SER A 61 15.08 -12.08 8.67
N PRO A 62 14.68 -13.35 8.40
CA PRO A 62 15.33 -14.53 8.99
C PRO A 62 16.76 -14.79 8.48
N TYR A 63 17.14 -14.18 7.37
CA TYR A 63 18.45 -14.36 6.73
C TYR A 63 19.43 -13.21 7.02
N GLN A 64 19.01 -12.25 7.85
CA GLN A 64 19.79 -11.09 8.27
C GLN A 64 20.38 -11.31 9.68
#